data_AF-A0ABD5NHD7-F1
#
_entry.id   AF-A0ABD5NHD7-F1
#
_cell.length_a   1.000
_cell.length_b   1.000
_cell.length_c   1.000
_cell.angle_alpha   90.00
_cell.angle_beta   90.00
_cell.angle_gamma   90.00
#
_symmetry.space_group_name_H-M   'P 1'
#
loop_
_entity.id
_entity.type
_entity.pdbx_description
1 polymer ?
#
loop_
_entity_poly.entity_id
_entity_poly.type
_entity_poly.pdbx_seq_one_letter_code
_entity_poly.pdbx_strand_id
1 'polypeptide(L)'
;MTRDTLPARVVEAVAAADGVEPADVETLHAYVDPDALRKLDEQDGGEWRLTFQFADHQVTVTHEARVLVDGRAYAADASVR
;
A
#
# COMPACT_ATOMS: atom_id res chain seq x y z
N MET A 1 -0.72 -14.68 10.07
CA MET A 1 0.54 -14.04 9.60
C MET A 1 0.47 -13.96 8.09
N THR A 2 -0.30 -13.00 7.57
CA THR A 2 -0.41 -12.81 6.12
C THR A 2 0.80 -11.99 5.70
N ARG A 3 1.60 -12.56 4.79
CA ARG A 3 2.88 -12.05 4.28
C ARG A 3 2.83 -10.57 3.91
N ASP A 4 3.84 -9.81 4.33
CA ASP A 4 4.25 -8.49 3.82
C ASP A 4 4.18 -8.45 2.29
N THR A 5 3.01 -8.14 1.75
CA THR A 5 2.80 -7.95 0.32
C THR A 5 2.32 -6.53 0.13
N LEU A 6 2.79 -5.88 -0.93
CA LEU A 6 2.47 -4.49 -1.21
C LEU A 6 0.96 -4.15 -1.13
N PRO A 7 0.03 -4.99 -1.65
CA PRO A 7 -1.41 -4.76 -1.49
C PRO A 7 -1.85 -4.72 -0.02
N ALA A 8 -1.35 -5.63 0.82
CA ALA A 8 -1.71 -5.67 2.24
C ALA A 8 -1.21 -4.42 2.98
N ARG A 9 0.03 -3.97 2.69
CA ARG A 9 0.57 -2.73 3.29
C ARG A 9 -0.23 -1.50 2.91
N VAL A 10 -0.78 -1.45 1.68
CA VAL A 10 -1.68 -0.37 1.28
C VAL A 10 -2.96 -0.37 2.12
N VAL A 11 -3.62 -1.53 2.27
CA VAL A 11 -4.83 -1.63 3.10
C VAL A 11 -4.54 -1.17 4.53
N GLU A 12 -3.46 -1.69 5.14
CA GLU A 12 -3.07 -1.34 6.49
C GLU A 12 -2.75 0.16 6.65
N ALA A 13 -2.10 0.76 5.65
CA ALA A 13 -1.78 2.18 5.66
C ALA A 13 -3.03 3.05 5.61
N VAL A 14 -3.99 2.72 4.74
CA VAL A 14 -5.26 3.44 4.65
C VAL A 14 -6.07 3.23 5.93
N ALA A 15 -6.17 1.98 6.42
CA ALA A 15 -6.85 1.67 7.68
C ALA A 15 -6.30 2.51 8.85
N ALA A 16 -4.98 2.62 8.94
CA ALA A 16 -4.32 3.41 9.97
C ALA A 16 -4.56 4.93 9.81
N ALA A 17 -4.73 5.41 8.58
CA ALA A 17 -5.06 6.81 8.31
C ALA A 17 -6.52 7.13 8.71
N ASP A 18 -7.44 6.22 8.42
CA ASP A 18 -8.86 6.31 8.79
C ASP A 18 -9.13 5.96 10.26
N GLY A 19 -8.19 5.29 10.93
CA GLY A 19 -8.35 4.81 12.30
C GLY A 19 -9.33 3.63 12.43
N VAL A 20 -9.48 2.85 11.37
CA VAL A 20 -10.36 1.67 11.29
C VAL A 20 -9.54 0.38 11.22
N GLU A 21 -10.19 -0.78 11.34
CA GLU A 21 -9.51 -2.05 11.10
C GLU A 21 -9.29 -2.28 9.58
N PRO A 22 -8.21 -2.95 9.16
CA PRO A 22 -7.96 -3.28 7.75
C PRO A 22 -9.10 -4.05 7.08
N ALA A 23 -9.92 -4.78 7.86
CA ALA A 23 -11.08 -5.50 7.38
C ALA A 23 -12.30 -4.59 7.08
N ASP A 24 -12.33 -3.39 7.67
CA ASP A 24 -13.37 -2.38 7.47
C ASP A 24 -13.05 -1.41 6.32
N VAL A 25 -11.82 -1.45 5.80
CA VAL A 25 -11.41 -0.66 4.64
C VAL A 25 -12.09 -1.21 3.38
N GLU A 26 -12.46 -0.30 2.47
CA GLU A 26 -12.99 -0.66 1.16
C GLU A 26 -12.07 -1.61 0.39
N THR A 27 -12.67 -2.44 -0.47
CA THR A 27 -11.92 -3.43 -1.22
C THR A 27 -10.92 -2.78 -2.19
N LEU A 28 -9.65 -3.21 -2.13
CA LEU A 28 -8.59 -2.63 -2.96
C LEU A 28 -8.90 -2.65 -4.46
N HIS A 29 -9.50 -3.75 -4.92
CA HIS A 29 -9.95 -3.94 -6.30
C HIS A 29 -10.90 -2.86 -6.82
N ALA A 30 -11.56 -2.09 -5.97
CA ALA A 30 -12.43 -0.98 -6.38
C ALA A 30 -11.62 0.20 -6.93
N TYR A 31 -10.37 0.36 -6.49
CA TYR A 31 -9.52 1.52 -6.81
C TYR A 31 -8.28 1.14 -7.61
N VAL A 32 -7.68 -0.01 -7.32
CA VAL A 32 -6.45 -0.47 -7.96
C VAL A 32 -6.43 -2.00 -8.04
N ASP A 33 -5.87 -2.53 -9.13
CA ASP A 33 -5.69 -3.97 -9.25
C ASP A 33 -4.53 -4.44 -8.33
N PRO A 34 -4.79 -5.26 -7.29
CA PRO A 34 -3.76 -5.76 -6.40
C PRO A 34 -2.77 -6.67 -7.11
N ASP A 35 -3.13 -7.32 -8.22
CA ASP A 35 -2.18 -8.07 -9.05
C ASP A 35 -1.23 -7.14 -9.82
N ALA A 36 -1.66 -5.94 -10.18
CA ALA A 36 -0.76 -4.93 -10.73
C ALA A 36 0.25 -4.45 -9.68
N LEU A 37 -0.18 -4.25 -8.44
CA LEU A 37 0.72 -3.92 -7.33
C LEU A 37 1.73 -5.05 -7.06
N ARG A 38 1.29 -6.32 -7.06
CA ARG A 38 2.21 -7.47 -6.94
C ARG A 38 3.24 -7.49 -8.06
N LYS A 39 2.83 -7.26 -9.31
CA LYS A 39 3.76 -7.21 -10.45
C LYS A 39 4.77 -6.07 -10.34
N LEU A 40 4.38 -4.94 -9.76
CA LEU A 40 5.29 -3.81 -9.50
C LEU A 40 6.28 -4.13 -8.37
N ASP A 41 5.83 -4.85 -7.34
CA ASP A 41 6.67 -5.33 -6.23
C ASP A 41 7.66 -6.42 -6.68
N GLU A 42 7.24 -7.25 -7.64
CA GLU A 42 8.08 -8.28 -8.27
C GLU A 42 9.04 -7.73 -9.34
N GLN A 43 8.90 -6.46 -9.75
CA GLN A 43 9.83 -5.85 -10.70
C GLN A 43 11.17 -5.55 -10.04
N ASP A 44 12.16 -6.39 -10.31
CA ASP A 44 13.56 -6.12 -9.99
C ASP A 44 14.15 -5.07 -10.95
N GLY A 45 14.47 -3.89 -10.39
CA GLY A 45 15.24 -2.86 -11.07
C GLY A 45 14.38 -1.80 -11.77
N GLY A 46 14.34 -0.61 -11.16
CA GLY A 46 13.72 0.60 -11.71
C GLY A 46 13.17 1.49 -10.60
N GLU A 47 13.47 2.78 -10.64
CA GLU A 47 12.81 3.74 -9.75
C GLU A 47 11.39 3.99 -10.26
N TRP A 48 10.41 3.43 -9.58
CA TRP A 48 9.00 3.69 -9.86
C TRP A 48 8.27 4.25 -8.65
N ARG A 49 7.22 5.02 -8.95
CA ARG A 49 6.28 5.58 -8.00
C ARG A 49 4.89 5.49 -8.62
N LEU A 50 3.97 4.85 -7.91
CA LEU A 50 2.57 4.79 -8.28
C LEU A 50 1.77 5.62 -7.28
N THR A 51 1.05 6.63 -7.76
CA THR A 51 0.12 7.43 -6.95
C THR A 51 -1.28 7.23 -7.48
N PHE A 52 -2.22 6.90 -6.61
CA PHE A 52 -3.62 6.70 -6.95
C PHE A 52 -4.53 7.19 -5.81
N GLN A 53 -5.76 7.54 -6.17
CA GLN A 53 -6.78 7.89 -5.19
C GLN A 53 -7.43 6.62 -4.66
N PHE A 54 -7.52 6.49 -3.34
CA PHE A 54 -8.19 5.40 -2.66
C PHE A 54 -9.16 6.00 -1.64
N ALA A 55 -10.45 5.83 -1.85
CA ALA A 55 -11.48 6.54 -1.09
C ALA A 55 -11.15 8.06 -1.03
N ASP A 56 -11.13 8.63 0.16
CA ASP A 56 -10.80 10.05 0.40
C ASP A 56 -9.29 10.32 0.52
N HIS A 57 -8.45 9.29 0.40
CA HIS A 57 -7.00 9.38 0.58
C HIS A 57 -6.22 9.30 -0.73
N GLN A 58 -5.10 10.02 -0.80
CA GLN A 58 -4.12 9.85 -1.86
C GLN A 58 -3.03 8.89 -1.41
N VAL A 59 -3.00 7.71 -2.01
CA VAL A 59 -2.00 6.68 -1.72
C VAL A 59 -0.86 6.77 -2.72
N THR A 60 0.38 6.76 -2.23
CA THR A 60 1.59 6.67 -3.04
C THR A 60 2.42 5.48 -2.61
N VAL A 61 2.85 4.69 -3.58
CA VAL A 61 3.67 3.51 -3.36
C VAL A 61 4.95 3.61 -4.18
N THR A 62 6.07 3.22 -3.61
CA THR A 62 7.39 3.26 -4.27
C THR A 62 7.99 1.86 -4.44
N HIS A 63 8.99 1.76 -5.30
CA HIS A 63 9.80 0.54 -5.52
C HIS A 63 10.44 -0.03 -4.25
N GLU A 64 10.61 0.76 -3.18
CA GLU A 64 11.08 0.28 -1.87
C GLU A 64 9.95 -0.32 -1.00
N ALA A 65 8.81 -0.64 -1.60
CA ALA A 65 7.57 -1.01 -0.91
C ALA A 65 7.12 0.00 0.15
N ARG A 66 7.52 1.28 0.03
CA ARG A 66 7.07 2.34 0.95
C ARG A 66 5.69 2.84 0.52
N VAL A 67 4.79 2.92 1.47
CA VAL A 67 3.44 3.46 1.28
C VAL A 67 3.37 4.83 1.95
N LEU A 68 2.82 5.81 1.26
CA LEU A 68 2.50 7.12 1.80
C LEU A 68 1.00 7.37 1.62
N VAL A 69 0.34 7.85 2.66
CA VAL A 69 -1.08 8.22 2.65
C VAL A 69 -1.16 9.71 2.95
N ASP A 70 -1.73 10.48 2.02
CA ASP A 70 -1.79 11.96 2.08
C ASP A 70 -0.42 12.61 2.36
N GLY A 71 0.63 12.02 1.80
CA GLY A 71 2.01 12.47 1.99
C GLY A 71 2.66 12.06 3.32
N ARG A 72 1.96 11.32 4.19
CA ARG A 72 2.52 10.74 5.42
C ARG A 72 3.02 9.32 5.14
N ALA A 73 4.29 9.07 5.40
CA ALA A 73 4.87 7.73 5.25
C ALA A 73 4.28 6.76 6.29
N TYR A 74 3.72 5.66 5.80
CA TYR A 74 3.32 4.54 6.63
C TYR A 74 4.52 3.62 6.83
N ALA A 75 5.06 3.63 8.04
CA ALA A 75 6.02 2.63 8.48
C ALA A 75 5.24 1.48 9.11
N ALA A 76 4.77 0.53 8.29
CA ALA A 76 4.55 -0.82 8.81
C ALA A 76 5.92 -1.26 9.29
N ASP A 77 6.08 -1.39 10.60
CA ASP A 77 7.32 -1.69 11.29
C ASP A 77 8.16 -2.68 10.47
N ALA A 78 9.34 -2.23 10.04
CA ALA A 78 10.24 -3.03 9.24
C ALA A 78 10.78 -4.17 10.13
N SER A 79 10.02 -5.25 10.27
CA SER A 79 10.50 -6.49 10.85
C SER A 79 11.47 -7.13 9.87
N VAL A 80 12.74 -6.74 10.03
CA VAL A 80 13.97 -7.54 9.88
C VAL A 80 13.99 -8.50 8.69
N ARG A 81 14.78 -8.15 7.67
CA ARG A 81 15.62 -9.14 6.97
C ARG A 81 16.97 -8.55 6.62
#